data_AF-A0A1B9XYL6-F1
#
_entry.id   AF-A0A1B9XYL6-F1
#
_cell.length_a   1.000
_cell.length_b   1.000
_cell.length_c   1.000
_cell.angle_alpha   90.00
_cell.angle_beta   90.00
_cell.angle_gamma   90.00
#
_symmetry.space_group_name_H-M   'P 1'
#
loop_
_entity.id
_entity.type
_entity.pdbx_description
1 polymer ?
#
loop_
_entity_poly.entity_id
_entity_poly.type
_entity_poly.pdbx_seq_one_letter_code
_entity_poly.pdbx_strand_id
1 'polypeptide(L)'
;MILINTIGSDYFSLNGTTYAKIYQPLKQGDNNVGIYNVNDTKLQLINSTNYTEFKINGINYNSQDDVIDALLPVIYKMGGNNVEQFRNIIASTTPPSGIPADGDEWVIYEI
;
A
#
# COMPACT_ATOMS: atom_id res chain seq x y z
N MET A 1 -14.19 -13.59 12.38
CA MET A 1 -13.16 -12.53 12.58
C MET A 1 -11.89 -12.94 11.86
N ILE A 2 -11.41 -12.06 10.99
CA ILE A 2 -10.27 -12.25 10.10
C ILE A 2 -9.13 -11.34 10.59
N LEU A 3 -8.00 -11.93 10.96
CA LEU A 3 -6.82 -11.20 11.40
C LEU A 3 -5.78 -11.16 10.29
N ILE A 4 -5.39 -9.95 9.88
CA ILE A 4 -4.37 -9.73 8.86
C ILE A 4 -3.27 -8.88 9.46
N ASN A 5 -2.03 -9.36 9.47
CA ASN A 5 -0.89 -8.60 9.99
C ASN A 5 0.24 -8.50 8.97
N THR A 6 0.86 -7.34 8.93
CA THR A 6 2.09 -7.10 8.16
C THR A 6 3.23 -7.82 8.85
N ILE A 7 3.92 -8.71 8.13
CA ILE A 7 5.13 -9.38 8.63
C ILE A 7 6.38 -8.67 8.12
N GLY A 8 6.36 -8.20 6.87
CA GLY A 8 7.48 -7.49 6.27
C GLY A 8 7.13 -6.85 4.93
N SER A 9 8.17 -6.55 4.15
CA SER A 9 8.04 -5.95 2.82
C SER A 9 7.32 -6.86 1.82
N ASP A 10 7.53 -8.18 1.93
CA ASP A 10 7.12 -9.16 0.91
C ASP A 10 6.02 -10.11 1.38
N TYR A 11 5.75 -10.13 2.69
CA TYR A 11 4.85 -11.10 3.32
C TYR A 11 3.90 -10.45 4.31
N PHE A 12 2.74 -11.07 4.45
CA PHE A 12 1.74 -10.79 5.49
C PHE A 12 1.26 -12.11 6.10
N SER A 13 0.58 -12.04 7.25
CA SER A 13 -0.14 -13.19 7.80
C SER A 13 -1.64 -12.97 7.72
N LEU A 14 -2.36 -14.07 7.50
CA LEU A 14 -3.80 -14.17 7.62
C LEU A 14 -4.10 -15.29 8.63
N ASN A 15 -4.74 -14.96 9.76
CA ASN A 15 -5.08 -15.88 10.83
C ASN A 15 -3.89 -16.75 11.31
N GLY A 16 -2.67 -16.18 11.28
CA GLY A 16 -1.44 -16.86 11.67
C GLY A 16 -0.71 -17.59 10.53
N THR A 17 -1.32 -17.77 9.37
CA THR A 17 -0.67 -18.36 8.19
C THR A 17 -0.02 -17.27 7.34
N THR A 18 1.23 -17.48 6.93
CA THR A 18 2.00 -16.51 6.13
C THR A 18 1.73 -16.65 4.64
N TYR A 19 1.55 -15.51 3.97
CA TYR A 19 1.30 -15.40 2.52
C TYR A 19 2.20 -14.32 1.90
N ALA A 20 2.52 -14.50 0.61
CA ALA A 20 3.22 -13.49 -0.18
C ALA A 20 2.27 -12.35 -0.57
N LYS A 21 2.79 -11.13 -0.69
CA LYS A 21 2.01 -9.94 -1.06
C LYS A 21 1.67 -9.86 -2.57
N ILE A 22 0.82 -10.77 -3.02
CA ILE A 22 0.37 -10.90 -4.42
C ILE A 22 -1.16 -10.89 -4.54
N TYR A 23 -1.84 -10.28 -3.57
CA TYR A 23 -3.29 -10.25 -3.48
C TYR A 23 -3.81 -8.81 -3.55
N GLN A 24 -5.05 -8.64 -4.00
CA GLN A 24 -5.76 -7.38 -4.02
C GLN A 24 -7.11 -7.51 -3.31
N PRO A 25 -7.53 -6.48 -2.55
CA PRO A 25 -8.87 -6.41 -2.02
C PRO A 25 -9.84 -5.97 -3.13
N LEU A 26 -11.05 -6.52 -3.13
CA LEU A 26 -12.10 -6.17 -4.08
C LEU A 26 -13.41 -5.90 -3.35
N LYS A 27 -14.05 -4.78 -3.71
CA LYS A 27 -15.36 -4.38 -3.20
C LYS A 27 -16.43 -5.37 -3.71
N GLN A 28 -17.20 -5.97 -2.81
CA GLN A 28 -18.28 -6.91 -3.13
C GLN A 28 -19.59 -6.44 -2.51
N GLY A 29 -20.48 -5.89 -3.33
CA GLY A 29 -21.67 -5.21 -2.82
C GLY A 29 -21.32 -4.04 -1.89
N ASP A 30 -22.24 -3.72 -0.99
CA ASP A 30 -22.16 -2.47 -0.21
C ASP A 30 -21.31 -2.55 1.06
N ASN A 31 -21.10 -3.76 1.59
CA ASN A 31 -20.48 -3.95 2.90
C ASN A 31 -19.42 -5.06 2.95
N ASN A 32 -19.12 -5.73 1.83
CA ASN A 32 -18.28 -6.92 1.86
C ASN A 32 -16.99 -6.75 1.05
N VAL A 33 -15.89 -7.29 1.54
CA VAL A 33 -14.59 -7.26 0.88
C VAL A 33 -14.18 -8.70 0.58
N GLY A 34 -13.75 -8.95 -0.66
CA GLY A 34 -13.09 -10.19 -1.07
C GLY A 34 -11.59 -9.97 -1.27
N ILE A 35 -10.78 -11.02 -1.14
CA ILE A 35 -9.34 -10.97 -1.41
C ILE A 35 -8.99 -11.98 -2.51
N TYR A 36 -8.40 -11.48 -3.59
CA TYR A 36 -8.08 -12.25 -4.80
C TYR A 36 -6.62 -12.16 -5.14
N ASN A 37 -6.06 -13.21 -5.74
CA ASN A 37 -4.73 -13.12 -6.32
C ASN A 37 -4.75 -12.17 -7.53
N VAL A 38 -3.72 -11.35 -7.65
CA VAL A 38 -3.62 -10.35 -8.74
C VAL A 38 -3.38 -11.02 -10.10
N ASN A 39 -2.70 -12.17 -10.12
CA ASN A 39 -2.37 -12.90 -11.34
C ASN A 39 -3.42 -13.94 -11.72
N ASP A 40 -4.21 -14.43 -10.76
CA ASP A 40 -5.27 -15.41 -11.00
C ASP A 40 -6.51 -15.13 -10.13
N THR A 41 -7.53 -14.55 -10.75
CA THR A 41 -8.79 -14.22 -10.05
C THR A 41 -9.60 -15.45 -9.64
N LYS A 42 -9.26 -16.66 -10.12
CA LYS A 42 -9.86 -17.90 -9.61
C LYS A 42 -9.27 -18.30 -8.26
N LEU A 43 -8.05 -17.83 -7.95
CA LEU A 43 -7.41 -18.06 -6.66
C LEU A 43 -7.85 -16.98 -5.68
N GLN A 44 -8.89 -17.31 -4.93
CA GLN A 44 -9.47 -16.46 -3.90
C GLN A 44 -8.96 -16.88 -2.51
N LEU A 45 -8.48 -15.89 -1.75
CA LEU A 45 -8.02 -16.11 -0.39
C LEU A 45 -9.17 -15.95 0.61
N ILE A 46 -10.02 -14.94 0.39
CA ILE A 46 -11.17 -14.62 1.23
C ILE A 46 -12.36 -14.30 0.33
N ASN A 47 -13.49 -14.94 0.61
CA ASN A 47 -14.77 -14.71 -0.04
C ASN A 47 -15.44 -13.42 0.46
N SER A 48 -16.64 -13.12 -0.06
CA SER A 48 -17.43 -11.96 0.34
C SER A 48 -17.65 -11.91 1.86
N THR A 49 -16.79 -11.16 2.55
CA THR A 49 -16.77 -11.07 4.02
C THR A 49 -17.09 -9.65 4.42
N ASN A 50 -17.92 -9.46 5.45
CA ASN A 50 -18.29 -8.11 5.91
C ASN A 50 -17.05 -7.34 6.42
N TYR A 51 -16.96 -6.04 6.12
CA TYR A 51 -15.83 -5.20 6.53
C TYR A 51 -15.59 -5.19 8.06
N THR A 52 -16.65 -5.36 8.88
CA THR A 52 -16.52 -5.38 10.34
C THR A 52 -15.80 -6.61 10.87
N GLU A 53 -15.64 -7.65 10.06
CA GLU A 53 -14.93 -8.86 10.46
C GLU A 53 -13.41 -8.75 10.31
N PHE A 54 -12.92 -7.73 9.61
CA PHE A 54 -11.49 -7.55 9.36
C PHE A 54 -10.80 -6.81 10.51
N LYS A 55 -9.65 -7.35 10.90
CA LYS A 55 -8.74 -6.72 11.84
C LYS A 55 -7.35 -6.66 11.21
N ILE A 56 -6.93 -5.47 10.76
CA ILE A 56 -5.69 -5.27 10.01
C ILE A 56 -4.66 -4.63 10.95
N ASN A 57 -3.54 -5.31 11.19
CA ASN A 57 -2.50 -4.90 12.14
C ASN A 57 -3.07 -4.58 13.54
N GLY A 58 -4.11 -5.30 13.96
CA GLY A 58 -4.79 -5.07 15.23
C GLY A 58 -5.87 -3.98 15.22
N ILE A 59 -6.06 -3.26 14.11
CA ILE A 59 -7.02 -2.15 13.97
C ILE A 59 -8.31 -2.66 13.32
N ASN A 60 -9.46 -2.24 13.86
CA ASN A 60 -10.78 -2.44 13.27
C ASN A 60 -11.19 -1.18 12.50
N TYR A 61 -12.00 -1.34 11.46
CA TYR A 61 -12.43 -0.25 10.58
C TYR A 61 -13.96 -0.15 10.55
N ASN A 62 -14.45 1.05 10.26
CA ASN A 62 -15.88 1.37 10.30
C ASN A 62 -16.52 1.45 8.90
N SER A 63 -15.72 1.34 7.84
CA SER A 63 -16.22 1.35 6.48
C SER A 63 -15.47 0.36 5.59
N GLN A 64 -16.11 -0.05 4.51
CA GLN A 64 -15.54 -0.92 3.50
C GLN A 64 -14.37 -0.25 2.76
N ASP A 65 -14.46 1.05 2.49
CA ASP A 65 -13.42 1.82 1.81
C ASP A 65 -12.16 1.94 2.69
N ASP A 66 -12.31 2.20 4.00
CA ASP A 66 -11.17 2.23 4.92
C ASP A 66 -10.46 0.87 5.03
N VAL A 67 -11.24 -0.23 5.03
CA VAL A 67 -10.66 -1.59 5.00
C VAL A 67 -9.85 -1.79 3.73
N ILE A 68 -10.37 -1.41 2.56
CA ILE A 68 -9.69 -1.59 1.28
C ILE A 68 -8.37 -0.78 1.26
N ASP A 69 -8.41 0.49 1.64
CA ASP A 69 -7.25 1.38 1.66
C ASP A 69 -6.18 0.91 2.64
N ALA A 70 -6.58 0.42 3.81
CA ALA A 70 -5.65 -0.12 4.79
C ALA A 70 -5.10 -1.51 4.40
N LEU A 71 -5.90 -2.33 3.72
CA LEU A 71 -5.55 -3.70 3.37
C LEU A 71 -4.59 -3.75 2.19
N LEU A 72 -4.80 -2.88 1.19
CA LEU A 72 -4.01 -2.85 -0.04
C LEU A 72 -2.47 -2.86 0.20
N PRO A 73 -1.87 -1.95 1.01
CA PRO A 73 -0.41 -1.97 1.26
C PRO A 73 0.06 -3.18 2.09
N VAL A 74 -0.85 -3.88 2.76
CA VAL A 74 -0.54 -5.05 3.58
C VAL A 74 -0.47 -6.32 2.72
N ILE A 75 -1.39 -6.49 1.75
CA ILE A 75 -1.52 -7.73 0.98
C ILE A 75 -1.01 -7.62 -0.47
N TYR A 76 -0.76 -6.41 -0.95
CA TYR A 76 -0.22 -6.16 -2.28
C TYR A 76 1.16 -5.49 -2.19
N LYS A 77 2.12 -6.02 -2.96
CA LYS A 77 3.36 -5.33 -3.26
C LYS A 77 3.29 -4.88 -4.72
N MET A 78 3.18 -3.58 -4.93
CA MET A 78 3.38 -3.01 -6.25
C MET A 78 4.84 -3.30 -6.66
N GLY A 79 5.02 -3.93 -7.82
CA GLY A 79 6.35 -4.22 -8.37
C GLY A 79 7.21 -2.96 -8.28
N GLY A 80 8.36 -3.06 -7.62
CA GLY A 80 9.15 -1.92 -7.16
C GLY A 80 9.61 -1.04 -8.32
N ASN A 81 8.83 0.01 -8.63
CA ASN A 81 9.32 1.16 -9.36
C ASN A 81 9.82 2.18 -8.34
N ASN A 82 11.03 1.95 -7.83
CA ASN A 82 12.04 2.96 -7.51
C ASN A 82 11.60 4.30 -6.85
N VAL A 83 10.56 4.36 -6.01
CA VAL A 83 10.22 5.58 -5.25
C VAL A 83 11.34 6.01 -4.29
N GLU A 84 12.20 5.08 -3.89
CA GLU A 84 13.44 5.37 -3.15
C GLU A 84 14.54 5.98 -4.05
N GLN A 85 14.58 5.69 -5.36
CA GLN A 85 15.51 6.38 -6.27
C GLN A 85 15.03 7.79 -6.61
N PHE A 86 13.71 8.02 -6.66
CA PHE A 86 13.17 9.37 -6.86
C PHE A 86 13.36 10.28 -5.64
N ARG A 87 13.30 9.74 -4.41
CA ARG A 87 13.61 10.54 -3.20
C ARG A 87 15.07 10.98 -3.12
N ASN A 88 16.01 10.14 -3.58
CA ASN A 88 17.43 10.49 -3.59
C ASN A 88 17.85 11.48 -4.69
N ILE A 89 17.00 11.76 -5.69
CA ILE A 89 17.25 12.81 -6.69
C ILE A 89 16.83 14.19 -6.14
N ILE A 90 15.82 14.25 -5.28
CA ILE A 90 15.32 15.51 -4.72
C ILE A 90 16.14 15.94 -3.49
N ALA A 91 16.66 14.98 -2.72
CA ALA A 91 17.45 15.23 -1.51
C ALA A 91 18.94 15.60 -1.76
N SER A 92 19.46 15.49 -2.99
CA SER A 92 20.83 15.94 -3.32
C SER A 92 20.93 17.43 -3.65
N THR A 93 19.82 18.16 -3.56
CA THR A 93 19.78 19.62 -3.72
C THR A 93 20.15 20.37 -2.44
N THR A 94 21.09 19.85 -1.63
CA THR A 94 21.86 20.80 -0.82
C THR A 94 22.49 21.77 -1.80
N PRO A 95 22.07 23.05 -1.82
CA PRO A 95 22.61 23.98 -2.77
C PRO A 95 24.13 24.02 -2.54
N PRO A 96 24.95 24.01 -3.59
CA PRO A 96 26.39 24.19 -3.42
C PRO A 96 26.60 25.45 -2.57
N SER A 97 27.32 25.29 -1.46
CA SER A 97 27.62 26.35 -0.50
C SER A 97 28.21 27.55 -1.25
N GLY A 98 27.37 28.55 -1.55
CA GLY A 98 27.76 29.66 -2.43
C GLY A 98 26.63 30.45 -3.08
N ILE A 99 25.35 30.05 -2.96
CA ILE A 99 24.24 30.86 -3.48
C ILE A 99 23.85 31.91 -2.43
N PRO A 100 24.03 33.22 -2.70
CA PRO A 100 23.58 34.27 -1.80
C PRO A 100 22.05 34.25 -1.71
N ALA A 101 21.54 34.35 -0.49
CA ALA A 101 20.11 34.50 -0.24
C ALA A 101 19.69 35.92 -0.65
N ASP A 102 19.31 36.11 -1.91
CA ASP A 102 18.42 37.20 -2.27
C ASP A 102 17.53 36.76 -3.43
N GLY A 103 16.23 37.05 -3.27
CA GLY A 103 15.19 36.45 -4.09
C GLY A 103 15.29 36.83 -5.56
N ASP A 104 15.33 35.83 -6.43
CA ASP A 104 14.87 35.92 -7.81
C ASP A 104 14.61 34.51 -8.38
N GLU A 105 13.71 34.48 -9.36
CA GLU A 105 12.90 33.37 -9.87
C GLU A 105 13.62 32.03 -10.17
N TRP A 106 12.92 30.93 -9.87
CA TRP A 106 13.29 29.59 -10.33
C TRP A 106 13.07 29.47 -11.84
N VAL A 107 14.15 29.59 -12.63
CA VAL A 107 14.14 29.18 -14.05
C VAL A 107 14.36 27.67 -14.11
N ILE A 108 13.30 26.93 -14.42
CA ILE A 108 13.39 25.51 -14.73
C ILE A 108 13.93 25.40 -16.17
N TYR A 109 15.12 24.83 -16.34
CA TYR A 109 15.57 24.37 -17.67
C TYR A 109 15.02 22.97 -17.91
N GLU A 110 14.10 22.86 -18.87
CA GLU A 110 13.68 21.57 -19.44
C GLU A 110 14.86 20.92 -20.19
N ILE A 111 15.05 19.62 -19.99
CA ILE A 111 15.82 18.74 -20.88
C ILE A 111 14.86 17.72 -21.48
#